data_AF-A0AAX2F2P2-F1
#
_entry.id   AF-A0AAX2F2P2-F1
#
_cell.length_a   1.000
_cell.length_b   1.000
_cell.length_c   1.000
_cell.angle_alpha   90.00
_cell.angle_beta   90.00
_cell.angle_gamma   90.00
#
_symmetry.space_group_name_H-M   'P 1'
#
loop_
_entity.id
_entity.type
_entity.pdbx_description
1 polymer ?
#
loop_
_entity_poly.entity_id
_entity_poly.type
_entity_poly.pdbx_seq_one_letter_code
_entity_poly.pdbx_strand_id
1 'polypeptide(L)'
;MNTRNNIIAIRKRDVDAAHEAFVELMSKTEDILNTEARNNPKDYKQLNASTLEQCAVEKIKLACADSPFNPNEVKLISGQRFPDIVTEKYYGIEVKSTKENHWTSTGSSIVETTRVENVDDIYMLFGKLGG
;
A
#
# COMPACT_ATOMS: atom_id res chain seq x y z
N MET A 1 12.51 10.30 17.43
CA MET A 1 12.77 9.92 16.02
C MET A 1 13.88 10.79 15.49
N ASN A 2 14.95 10.19 14.97
CA ASN A 2 16.10 10.93 14.43
C ASN A 2 15.69 11.56 13.09
N THR A 3 15.49 12.88 13.07
CA THR A 3 14.94 13.64 11.92
C THR A 3 15.78 13.53 10.64
N ARG A 4 16.99 12.97 10.73
CA ARG A 4 17.94 12.85 9.62
C ARG A 4 17.66 11.70 8.64
N ASN A 5 16.80 10.74 9.00
CA ASN A 5 16.55 9.53 8.19
C ASN A 5 15.06 9.29 7.89
N ASN A 6 14.19 10.31 7.96
CA ASN A 6 12.81 10.12 7.48
C ASN A 6 12.75 10.12 5.95
N ILE A 7 11.71 9.50 5.39
CA ILE A 7 11.61 9.30 3.94
C ILE A 7 11.58 10.61 3.15
N ILE A 8 11.00 11.68 3.69
CA ILE A 8 10.96 13.00 3.05
C ILE A 8 12.38 13.57 2.88
N ALA A 9 13.25 13.40 3.89
CA ALA A 9 14.64 13.83 3.84
C ALA A 9 15.48 12.98 2.89
N ILE A 10 15.22 11.65 2.83
CA ILE A 10 15.86 10.74 1.88
C ILE A 10 15.50 11.15 0.46
N ARG A 11 14.20 11.27 0.15
CA ARG A 11 13.70 11.65 -1.20
C ARG A 11 14.28 12.96 -1.71
N LYS A 12 14.45 13.96 -0.83
CA LYS A 12 15.07 15.24 -1.21
C LYS A 12 16.54 15.14 -1.61
N ARG A 13 17.26 14.16 -1.04
CA ARG A 13 18.68 13.93 -1.32
C ARG A 13 18.88 12.98 -2.50
N ASP A 14 18.06 11.94 -2.56
CA ASP A 14 18.21 10.81 -3.45
C ASP A 14 16.83 10.16 -3.65
N VAL A 15 16.26 10.34 -4.84
CA VAL A 15 14.94 9.81 -5.19
C VAL A 15 14.99 8.30 -5.36
N ASP A 16 16.10 7.76 -5.86
CA ASP A 16 16.26 6.32 -6.09
C ASP A 16 16.35 5.58 -4.75
N ALA A 17 17.15 6.09 -3.80
CA ALA A 17 17.19 5.53 -2.45
C ALA A 17 15.83 5.61 -1.72
N ALA A 18 15.04 6.64 -2.02
CA ALA A 18 13.69 6.77 -1.47
C ALA A 18 12.68 5.81 -2.14
N HIS A 19 12.88 5.51 -3.43
CA HIS A 19 12.13 4.49 -4.14
C HIS A 19 12.47 3.10 -3.60
N GLU A 20 13.75 2.78 -3.40
CA GLU A 20 14.21 1.54 -2.78
C GLU A 20 13.60 1.34 -1.39
N ALA A 21 13.61 2.37 -0.55
CA ALA A 21 12.98 2.32 0.77
C ALA A 21 11.46 2.05 0.70
N PHE A 22 10.78 2.56 -0.34
CA PHE A 22 9.36 2.26 -0.56
C PHE A 22 9.14 0.82 -0.99
N VAL A 23 9.98 0.29 -1.88
CA VAL A 23 9.97 -1.12 -2.28
C VAL A 23 10.19 -2.03 -1.07
N GLU A 24 11.15 -1.71 -0.21
CA GLU A 24 11.42 -2.47 1.02
C GLU A 24 10.22 -2.47 1.98
N LEU A 25 9.56 -1.31 2.17
CA LEU A 25 8.34 -1.20 2.97
C LEU A 25 7.23 -2.11 2.43
N MET A 26 7.02 -2.10 1.11
CA MET A 26 5.97 -2.90 0.47
C MET A 26 6.30 -4.39 0.49
N SER A 27 7.56 -4.78 0.29
CA SER A 27 8.01 -6.17 0.43
C SER A 27 7.74 -6.69 1.85
N LYS A 28 8.06 -5.92 2.89
CA LYS A 28 7.75 -6.27 4.29
C LYS A 28 6.23 -6.35 4.54
N THR A 29 5.46 -5.46 3.94
CA THR A 29 3.99 -5.47 4.02
C THR A 29 3.42 -6.76 3.42
N GLU A 30 3.92 -7.18 2.26
CA GLU A 30 3.52 -8.43 1.61
C GLU A 30 3.87 -9.66 2.43
N ASP A 31 5.06 -9.70 3.04
CA ASP A 31 5.47 -10.80 3.91
C ASP A 31 4.52 -10.94 5.11
N ILE A 32 4.11 -9.83 5.72
CA ILE A 32 3.13 -9.82 6.81
C ILE A 32 1.79 -10.36 6.32
N LEU A 33 1.26 -9.80 5.23
CA LEU A 33 -0.04 -10.20 4.66
C LEU A 33 -0.05 -11.69 4.27
N ASN A 34 0.97 -12.15 3.56
CA ASN A 34 1.08 -13.54 3.11
C ASN A 34 1.26 -14.51 4.30
N THR A 35 1.96 -14.11 5.35
CA THR A 35 2.11 -14.93 6.55
C THR A 35 0.80 -15.04 7.31
N GLU A 36 0.10 -13.92 7.51
CA GLU A 36 -1.19 -13.93 8.18
C GLU A 36 -2.28 -14.66 7.37
N ALA A 37 -2.32 -14.49 6.06
CA ALA A 37 -3.26 -15.19 5.19
C ALA A 37 -3.06 -16.70 5.20
N ARG A 38 -1.82 -17.18 5.29
CA ARG A 38 -1.50 -18.61 5.46
C ARG A 38 -1.92 -19.14 6.83
N ASN A 39 -1.75 -18.34 7.88
CA ASN A 39 -2.11 -18.74 9.25
C ASN A 39 -3.62 -18.68 9.50
N ASN A 40 -4.31 -17.73 8.85
CA ASN A 40 -5.74 -17.45 9.06
C ASN A 40 -6.51 -17.46 7.72
N PRO A 41 -6.50 -18.57 6.97
CA PRO A 41 -7.04 -18.60 5.61
C PRO A 41 -8.55 -18.39 5.56
N LYS A 42 -9.28 -18.73 6.63
CA LYS A 42 -10.74 -18.49 6.69
C LYS A 42 -11.05 -17.01 6.77
N ASP A 43 -10.30 -16.25 7.55
CA ASP A 43 -10.55 -14.82 7.79
C ASP A 43 -10.23 -14.01 6.54
N TYR A 44 -9.07 -14.28 5.92
CA TYR A 44 -8.67 -13.62 4.67
C TYR A 44 -9.61 -13.94 3.50
N LYS A 45 -10.20 -15.14 3.46
CA LYS A 45 -11.23 -15.50 2.46
C LYS A 45 -12.53 -14.70 2.58
N GLN A 46 -12.84 -14.18 3.76
CA GLN A 46 -14.04 -13.36 3.99
C GLN A 46 -13.84 -11.89 3.63
N LEU A 47 -12.59 -11.46 3.40
CA LEU A 47 -12.32 -10.09 2.97
C LEU A 47 -13.01 -9.79 1.63
N ASN A 48 -13.42 -8.55 1.49
CA ASN A 48 -13.79 -7.89 0.24
C ASN A 48 -12.81 -6.73 -0.03
N ALA A 49 -12.98 -6.03 -1.16
CA ALA A 49 -12.11 -4.92 -1.55
C ALA A 49 -11.90 -3.88 -0.44
N SER A 50 -12.98 -3.35 0.13
CA SER A 50 -12.90 -2.32 1.17
C SER A 50 -12.28 -2.82 2.47
N THR A 51 -12.59 -4.04 2.91
CA THR A 51 -11.95 -4.61 4.11
C THR A 51 -10.49 -4.99 3.87
N LEU A 52 -10.10 -5.31 2.63
CA LEU A 52 -8.70 -5.54 2.27
C LEU A 52 -7.91 -4.24 2.28
N GLU A 53 -8.48 -3.13 1.82
CA GLU A 53 -7.86 -1.80 1.94
C GLU A 53 -7.58 -1.45 3.40
N GLN A 54 -8.56 -1.66 4.29
CA GLN A 54 -8.38 -1.46 5.74
C GLN A 54 -7.29 -2.37 6.32
N CYS A 55 -7.31 -3.65 5.95
CA CYS A 55 -6.28 -4.60 6.35
C CYS A 55 -4.88 -4.16 5.88
N ALA A 56 -4.75 -3.74 4.61
CA ALA A 56 -3.51 -3.26 4.04
C ALA A 56 -2.98 -2.04 4.79
N VAL A 57 -3.82 -1.07 5.14
CA VAL A 57 -3.41 0.09 5.97
C VAL A 57 -2.80 -0.36 7.29
N GLU A 58 -3.44 -1.30 7.99
CA GLU A 58 -2.89 -1.81 9.25
C GLU A 58 -1.54 -2.51 9.04
N LYS A 59 -1.39 -3.32 7.98
CA LYS A 59 -0.14 -4.04 7.74
C LYS A 59 0.99 -3.14 7.27
N ILE A 60 0.69 -2.10 6.48
CA ILE A 60 1.67 -1.07 6.13
C ILE A 60 2.14 -0.34 7.39
N LYS A 61 1.22 0.02 8.30
CA LYS A 61 1.57 0.65 9.59
C LYS A 61 2.48 -0.24 10.45
N LEU A 62 2.23 -1.56 10.47
CA LEU A 62 3.13 -2.51 11.13
C LEU A 62 4.49 -2.59 10.42
N ALA A 63 4.50 -2.61 9.08
CA ALA A 63 5.72 -2.64 8.28
C ALA A 63 6.58 -1.36 8.43
N CYS A 64 5.97 -0.22 8.77
CA CYS A 64 6.69 1.01 9.09
C CYS A 64 7.64 0.88 10.29
N ALA A 65 7.47 -0.14 11.15
CA ALA A 65 8.46 -0.42 12.19
C ALA A 65 9.84 -0.63 11.54
N ASP A 66 10.84 0.10 12.03
CA ASP A 66 12.22 0.08 11.52
C ASP A 66 12.40 0.54 10.06
N SER A 67 11.42 1.25 9.51
CA SER A 67 11.53 1.91 8.20
C SER A 67 11.59 3.44 8.33
N PRO A 68 11.97 4.18 7.28
CA PRO A 68 11.99 5.64 7.30
C PRO A 68 10.60 6.28 7.20
N PHE A 69 9.52 5.48 7.15
CA PHE A 69 8.14 5.94 7.00
C PHE A 69 7.44 6.10 8.36
N ASN A 70 6.62 7.16 8.50
CA ASN A 70 5.81 7.34 9.68
C ASN A 70 4.47 6.58 9.56
N PRO A 71 4.14 5.65 10.47
CA PRO A 71 2.86 4.93 10.44
C PRO A 71 1.64 5.86 10.57
N ASN A 72 1.78 7.03 11.18
CA ASN A 72 0.69 8.01 11.28
C ASN A 72 0.37 8.71 9.96
N GLU A 73 1.29 8.63 8.98
CA GLU A 73 1.10 9.20 7.65
C GLU A 73 0.46 8.21 6.66
N VAL A 74 0.29 6.94 7.05
CA VAL A 74 -0.42 5.93 6.24
C VAL A 74 -1.93 6.17 6.34
N LYS A 75 -2.50 6.70 5.26
CA LYS A 75 -3.88 7.19 5.20
C LYS A 75 -4.66 6.48 4.10
N LEU A 76 -5.78 5.88 4.49
CA LEU A 76 -6.81 5.45 3.53
C LEU A 76 -7.45 6.70 2.93
N ILE A 77 -7.53 6.75 1.60
CA ILE A 77 -8.17 7.85 0.88
C ILE A 77 -9.65 7.51 0.68
N SER A 78 -10.51 8.43 1.08
CA SER A 78 -11.95 8.29 0.90
C SER A 78 -12.44 8.93 -0.40
N GLY A 79 -13.59 8.45 -0.88
CA GLY A 79 -14.20 8.91 -2.12
C GLY A 79 -13.61 8.22 -3.35
N GLN A 80 -14.10 8.58 -4.53
CA GLN A 80 -13.58 8.08 -5.80
C GLN A 80 -12.27 8.80 -6.13
N ARG A 81 -11.18 8.46 -5.42
CA ARG A 81 -9.84 9.02 -5.59
C ARG A 81 -8.86 7.92 -5.93
N PHE A 82 -7.75 8.29 -6.54
CA PHE A 82 -6.66 7.38 -6.87
C PHE A 82 -5.33 7.93 -6.33
N PRO A 83 -4.54 7.14 -5.59
CA PRO A 83 -4.74 5.73 -5.21
C PRO A 83 -5.58 5.54 -3.94
N ASP A 84 -5.88 4.28 -3.60
CA ASP A 84 -6.64 3.91 -2.38
C ASP A 84 -5.94 4.32 -1.07
N ILE A 85 -4.62 4.22 -0.99
CA ILE A 85 -3.83 4.53 0.22
C ILE A 85 -2.68 5.46 -0.17
N VAL A 86 -2.42 6.47 0.67
CA VAL A 86 -1.26 7.35 0.53
C VAL A 86 -0.44 7.35 1.81
N THR A 87 0.89 7.35 1.66
CA THR A 87 1.84 7.56 2.77
C THR A 87 2.84 8.65 2.41
N GLU A 88 3.15 9.51 3.39
CA GLU A 88 4.21 10.51 3.30
C GLU A 88 4.10 11.41 2.04
N LYS A 89 2.86 11.68 1.61
CA LYS A 89 2.45 12.51 0.46
C LYS A 89 2.86 11.98 -0.94
N TYR A 90 3.98 11.28 -1.07
CA TYR A 90 4.57 10.93 -2.36
C TYR A 90 4.28 9.51 -2.84
N TYR A 91 3.83 8.63 -1.93
CA TYR A 91 3.76 7.20 -2.16
C TYR A 91 2.32 6.72 -2.10
N GLY A 92 1.90 6.02 -3.14
CA GLY A 92 0.58 5.51 -3.37
C GLY A 92 0.53 4.00 -3.32
N ILE A 93 -0.51 3.44 -2.72
CA ILE A 93 -0.81 2.01 -2.80
C ILE A 93 -2.23 1.85 -3.33
N GLU A 94 -2.35 1.23 -4.50
CA GLU A 94 -3.62 0.84 -5.09
C GLU A 94 -3.91 -0.62 -4.72
N VAL A 95 -5.05 -0.88 -4.10
CA VAL A 95 -5.43 -2.20 -3.60
C VAL A 95 -6.43 -2.84 -4.57
N LYS A 96 -6.15 -4.08 -4.93
CA LYS A 96 -6.97 -4.86 -5.85
C LYS A 96 -7.16 -6.27 -5.28
N SER A 97 -8.35 -6.84 -5.47
CA SER A 97 -8.66 -8.18 -4.96
C SER A 97 -9.44 -9.04 -5.94
N THR A 98 -9.25 -10.36 -5.83
CA THR A 98 -10.02 -11.38 -6.56
C THR A 98 -10.43 -12.49 -5.61
N LYS A 99 -11.60 -13.09 -5.85
CA LYS A 99 -12.05 -14.32 -5.19
C LYS A 99 -11.80 -15.57 -6.05
N GLU A 100 -11.31 -15.38 -7.26
CA GLU A 100 -11.10 -16.44 -8.24
C GLU A 100 -9.62 -16.85 -8.33
N ASN A 101 -9.37 -18.00 -8.97
CA ASN A 101 -8.01 -18.45 -9.34
C ASN A 101 -7.44 -17.72 -10.57
N HIS A 102 -8.16 -16.75 -11.12
CA HIS A 102 -7.72 -15.92 -12.22
C HIS A 102 -7.91 -14.45 -11.89
N TRP A 103 -7.09 -13.63 -12.53
CA TRP A 103 -7.14 -12.18 -12.41
C TRP A 103 -7.56 -11.58 -13.75
N THR A 104 -8.62 -10.78 -13.74
CA THR A 104 -9.01 -9.95 -14.88
C THR A 104 -9.20 -8.53 -14.37
N SER A 105 -8.38 -7.59 -14.84
CA SER A 105 -8.64 -6.17 -14.66
C SER A 105 -9.09 -5.62 -16.00
N THR A 106 -10.34 -5.18 -16.09
CA THR A 106 -10.72 -4.24 -17.14
C THR A 106 -10.03 -2.93 -16.79
N GLY A 107 -9.11 -2.48 -17.65
CA GLY A 107 -8.34 -1.25 -17.44
C GLY A 107 -9.25 -0.14 -16.94
N SER A 108 -9.09 0.23 -15.68
CA SER A 108 -9.91 1.28 -15.07
C SER A 108 -9.25 2.59 -15.46
N SER A 109 -9.94 3.39 -16.27
CA SER A 109 -9.47 4.73 -16.57
C SER A 109 -9.41 5.53 -15.26
N ILE A 110 -8.22 5.98 -14.89
CA ILE A 110 -8.06 6.97 -13.82
C ILE A 110 -8.49 8.30 -14.42
N VAL A 111 -9.51 8.91 -13.83
CA VAL A 111 -9.87 10.28 -14.17
C VAL A 111 -8.83 11.18 -13.51
N GLU A 112 -8.01 11.90 -14.28
CA GLU A 112 -6.88 12.66 -13.71
C GLU A 112 -7.30 13.63 -12.59
N THR A 113 -8.53 14.16 -12.65
CA THR A 113 -9.08 15.06 -11.61
C THR A 113 -9.30 14.37 -10.26
N THR A 114 -9.33 13.04 -10.20
CA THR A 114 -9.47 12.26 -8.97
C THR A 114 -8.13 11.78 -8.41
N ARG A 115 -7.02 12.03 -9.10
CA ARG A 115 -5.68 11.70 -8.60
C ARG A 115 -5.35 12.48 -7.33
N VAL A 116 -4.68 11.85 -6.37
CA VAL A 116 -4.08 12.56 -5.23
C VAL A 116 -2.82 13.26 -5.70
N GLU A 117 -2.79 14.58 -5.54
CA GLU A 117 -1.68 15.41 -5.99
C GLU A 117 -0.37 15.01 -5.29
N ASN A 118 0.74 15.08 -6.04
CA ASN A 118 2.10 14.79 -5.58
C ASN A 118 2.41 13.30 -5.31
N VAL A 119 1.46 12.39 -5.51
CA VAL A 119 1.75 10.95 -5.51
C VAL A 119 2.43 10.59 -6.83
N ASP A 120 3.68 10.17 -6.77
CA ASP A 120 4.52 9.87 -7.94
C ASP A 120 4.85 8.38 -8.03
N ASP A 121 5.08 7.73 -6.88
CA ASP A 121 5.43 6.31 -6.78
C ASP A 121 4.19 5.51 -6.38
N ILE A 122 3.74 4.59 -7.24
CA ILE A 122 2.53 3.80 -7.02
C ILE A 122 2.86 2.32 -6.98
N TYR A 123 2.48 1.67 -5.87
CA TYR A 123 2.52 0.23 -5.71
C TYR A 123 1.13 -0.36 -5.93
N MET A 124 1.02 -1.43 -6.72
CA MET A 124 -0.23 -2.19 -6.84
C MET A 124 -0.19 -3.41 -5.93
N LEU A 125 -1.04 -3.43 -4.91
CA LEU A 125 -1.19 -4.55 -3.98
C LEU A 125 -2.35 -5.45 -4.42
N PHE A 126 -2.05 -6.71 -4.72
CA PHE A 126 -3.03 -7.69 -5.17
C PHE A 126 -3.33 -8.75 -4.12
N GLY A 127 -4.55 -8.76 -3.59
CA GLY A 127 -5.05 -9.80 -2.70
C GLY A 127 -5.80 -10.91 -3.44
N LYS A 128 -5.26 -12.13 -3.47
CA LYS A 128 -6.00 -13.34 -3.86
C LYS A 128 -6.74 -13.89 -2.64
N LEU A 129 -8.03 -13.61 -2.55
CA LEU A 129 -8.87 -13.93 -1.40
C LEU A 129 -9.64 -15.24 -1.56
N GLY A 130 -9.49 -15.94 -2.69
CA GLY A 130 -10.21 -17.19 -2.95
C GLY A 130 -9.59 -17.98 -4.09
N GLY A 131 -10.32 -19.01 -4.54
CA GLY A 131 -9.84 -19.99 -5.51
C GLY A 131 -8.94 -21.07 -4.92
#